data_AF-A0A7J7XCR7-F1
#
_entry.id   AF-A0A7J7XCR7-F1
#
_cell.length_a   1.000
_cell.length_b   1.000
_cell.length_c   1.000
_cell.angle_alpha   90.00
_cell.angle_beta   90.00
_cell.angle_gamma   90.00
#
_symmetry.space_group_name_H-M   'P 1'
#
loop_
_entity.id
_entity.type
_entity.pdbx_description
1 polymer ?
#
loop_
_entity_poly.entity_id
_entity_poly.type
_entity_poly.pdbx_seq_one_letter_code
_entity_poly.pdbx_strand_id
1 'polypeptide(L)'
;MWTTCNVKVRDCLASTSLILKRCLKLGATMAKSKFEYVRDFEADDTCLPQCWVVVRLDGRNFHRFSEKHSFAKPNDIRALHLMTKCAQTVMEELEDIVIAYGQSDEYSFVFKRKSNWFKRRARL
;
A
#
# COMPACT_ATOMS: atom_id res chain seq x y z
N MET A 1 -47.08 56.55 54.69
CA MET A 1 -46.53 56.36 56.04
C MET A 1 -45.92 54.95 56.12
N TRP A 2 -44.59 54.89 56.31
CA TRP A 2 -43.74 53.76 56.78
C TRP A 2 -43.42 52.56 55.85
N THR A 3 -42.28 52.72 55.18
CA THR A 3 -41.13 51.80 54.99
C THR A 3 -41.21 50.34 55.46
N THR A 4 -40.64 49.43 54.66
CA THR A 4 -39.49 48.60 55.09
C THR A 4 -38.56 48.26 53.93
N CYS A 5 -37.27 48.29 54.24
CA CYS A 5 -36.10 47.99 53.41
C CYS A 5 -35.34 46.85 54.10
N ASN A 6 -34.85 45.84 53.35
CA ASN A 6 -33.68 44.96 53.65
C ASN A 6 -33.54 43.91 52.51
N VAL A 7 -32.61 44.00 51.55
CA VAL A 7 -31.14 43.73 51.53
C VAL A 7 -30.76 42.23 51.57
N LYS A 8 -30.05 41.78 50.50
CA LYS A 8 -28.90 40.82 50.41
C LYS A 8 -28.93 40.06 49.07
N VAL A 9 -27.86 39.74 48.33
CA VAL A 9 -26.40 39.89 48.42
C VAL A 9 -25.85 39.91 46.98
N ARG A 10 -24.71 40.59 46.83
CA ARG A 10 -23.87 40.81 45.66
C ARG A 10 -23.14 39.57 45.09
N ASP A 11 -22.90 39.68 43.78
CA ASP A 11 -21.68 39.36 43.01
C ASP A 11 -21.08 37.95 43.09
N CYS A 12 -21.29 37.18 42.02
CA CYS A 12 -20.45 36.05 41.64
C CYS A 12 -20.28 36.02 40.11
N LEU A 13 -19.07 35.63 39.68
CA LEU A 13 -18.67 35.21 38.32
C LEU A 13 -17.99 36.25 37.42
N ALA A 14 -16.83 36.75 37.86
CA ALA A 14 -15.82 37.29 36.94
C ALA A 14 -14.41 36.91 37.40
N SER A 15 -14.04 35.61 37.34
CA SER A 15 -12.63 35.22 37.51
C SER A 15 -12.20 33.86 36.96
N THR A 16 -13.04 33.16 36.18
CA THR A 16 -12.76 31.77 35.77
C THR A 16 -12.27 31.57 34.33
N SER A 17 -12.14 32.60 33.48
CA SER A 17 -11.78 32.38 32.06
C SER A 17 -10.28 32.47 31.73
N LEU A 18 -9.42 32.90 32.66
CA LEU A 18 -8.01 33.21 32.34
C LEU A 18 -7.01 32.08 32.64
N ILE A 19 -7.42 30.99 33.28
CA ILE A 19 -6.50 29.87 33.59
C ILE A 19 -6.52 28.78 32.49
N LEU A 20 -7.58 28.70 31.67
CA LEU A 20 -7.72 27.67 30.64
C LEU A 20 -7.15 28.04 29.25
N LYS A 21 -6.29 29.07 29.16
CA LYS A 21 -5.59 29.42 27.89
C LYS A 21 -4.12 28.99 27.86
N ARG A 22 -3.62 28.37 28.93
CA ARG A 22 -2.20 28.00 29.06
C ARG A 22 -1.90 26.50 28.92
N CYS A 23 -2.91 25.72 28.57
CA CYS A 23 -2.79 24.30 28.26
C CYS A 23 -3.26 24.10 26.81
N LEU A 24 -2.51 23.34 25.99
CA LEU A 24 -2.68 23.10 24.53
C LEU A 24 -1.78 23.90 23.55
N LYS A 25 -0.60 24.35 23.98
CA LYS A 25 0.55 24.56 23.07
C LYS A 25 1.74 23.68 23.44
N LEU A 26 1.46 22.40 23.63
CA LEU A 26 2.47 21.36 23.44
C LEU A 26 1.85 20.44 22.39
N GLY A 27 2.08 20.80 21.12
CA GLY A 27 1.76 19.90 20.02
C GLY A 27 2.41 18.57 20.35
N ALA A 28 1.59 17.53 20.49
CA ALA A 28 2.07 16.18 20.54
C ALA A 28 2.95 16.00 19.30
N THR A 29 4.27 15.95 19.47
CA THR A 29 5.18 15.55 18.40
C THR A 29 4.74 14.14 18.02
N MET A 30 4.16 14.00 16.84
CA MET A 30 3.68 12.72 16.31
C MET A 30 4.73 11.65 16.58
N ALA A 31 4.38 10.68 17.42
CA ALA A 31 5.24 9.58 17.82
C ALA A 31 5.43 8.64 16.62
N LYS A 32 6.23 9.08 15.63
CA LYS A 32 6.73 8.40 14.42
C LYS A 32 7.48 9.33 13.45
N SER A 33 7.59 10.64 13.70
CA SER A 33 8.25 11.58 12.77
C SER A 33 9.79 11.57 12.81
N LYS A 34 10.41 11.03 13.88
CA LYS A 34 11.88 11.05 14.06
C LYS A 34 12.66 10.39 12.92
N PHE A 35 12.03 9.43 12.23
CA PHE A 35 12.63 8.68 11.13
C PHE A 35 11.86 8.83 9.82
N GLU A 36 10.96 9.81 9.69
CA GLU A 36 10.12 9.95 8.49
C GLU A 36 10.93 10.28 7.23
N TYR A 37 12.05 11.00 7.40
CA TYR A 37 12.98 11.35 6.32
C TYR A 37 13.54 10.13 5.55
N VAL A 38 13.46 8.91 6.12
CA VAL A 38 13.94 7.71 5.42
C VAL A 38 13.07 7.36 4.20
N ARG A 39 11.83 7.86 4.15
CA ARG A 39 10.90 7.67 3.03
C ARG A 39 11.30 8.48 1.80
N ASP A 40 12.04 9.57 1.98
CA ASP A 40 12.52 10.41 0.88
C ASP A 40 13.62 9.71 0.05
N PHE A 41 14.19 8.60 0.55
CA PHE A 41 15.11 7.76 -0.21
C PHE A 41 14.40 6.71 -1.09
N GLU A 42 13.07 6.62 -1.04
CA GLU A 42 12.31 5.81 -1.99
C GLU A 42 12.39 6.43 -3.39
N ALA A 43 12.98 5.71 -4.34
CA ALA A 43 13.01 6.13 -5.74
C ALA A 43 11.62 5.97 -6.37
N ASP A 44 11.22 6.93 -7.21
CA ASP A 44 9.99 6.81 -7.99
C ASP A 44 10.27 6.10 -9.31
N ASP A 45 9.90 4.82 -9.39
CA ASP A 45 10.13 3.97 -10.55
C ASP A 45 8.89 3.95 -11.48
N THR A 46 8.35 5.12 -11.82
CA THR A 46 7.13 5.22 -12.66
C THR A 46 7.44 4.86 -14.12
N CYS A 47 6.75 3.85 -14.65
CA CYS A 47 6.85 3.44 -16.05
C CYS A 47 6.24 4.49 -17.00
N LEU A 48 6.90 4.73 -18.14
CA LEU A 48 6.46 5.67 -19.17
C LEU A 48 4.97 5.49 -19.52
N PRO A 49 4.16 6.57 -19.55
CA PRO A 49 2.74 6.49 -19.85
C PRO A 49 2.50 6.04 -21.29
N GLN A 50 1.34 5.42 -21.55
CA GLN A 50 0.95 4.91 -22.87
C GLN A 50 1.86 3.81 -23.46
N CYS A 51 2.74 3.21 -22.66
CA CYS A 51 3.54 2.05 -23.03
C CYS A 51 2.98 0.77 -22.40
N TRP A 52 3.16 -0.34 -23.12
CA TRP A 52 2.90 -1.68 -22.57
C TRP A 52 3.91 -1.96 -21.46
N VAL A 53 3.42 -2.45 -20.33
CA VAL A 53 4.28 -2.92 -19.25
C VAL A 53 4.23 -4.44 -19.28
N VAL A 54 5.40 -5.07 -19.29
CA VAL A 54 5.53 -6.53 -19.29
C VAL A 54 6.27 -6.95 -18.03
N VAL A 55 5.64 -7.81 -17.24
CA VAL A 55 6.25 -8.41 -16.06
C VAL A 55 6.58 -9.85 -16.40
N ARG A 56 7.87 -10.19 -16.43
CA ARG A 56 8.34 -11.56 -16.62
C ARG A 56 8.79 -12.16 -15.30
N LEU A 57 8.23 -13.31 -14.97
CA LEU A 57 8.64 -14.15 -13.85
C LEU A 57 9.41 -15.35 -14.39
N ASP A 58 10.48 -15.71 -13.70
CA ASP A 58 11.37 -16.83 -14.03
C ASP A 58 11.63 -17.66 -12.77
N GLY A 59 11.61 -18.99 -12.92
CA GLY A 59 11.86 -19.94 -11.85
C GLY A 59 13.30 -19.88 -11.34
N ARG A 60 13.52 -19.24 -10.18
CA ARG A 60 14.85 -19.21 -9.56
C ARG A 60 15.39 -20.61 -9.29
N ASN A 61 16.51 -20.96 -9.92
CA ASN A 61 17.17 -22.27 -9.80
C ASN A 61 16.23 -23.45 -10.10
N PHE A 62 15.36 -23.31 -11.11
CA PHE A 62 14.34 -24.32 -11.43
C PHE A 62 14.91 -25.69 -11.80
N HIS A 63 16.15 -25.75 -12.28
CA HIS A 63 16.84 -27.03 -12.54
C HIS A 63 16.90 -27.90 -11.27
N ARG A 64 17.42 -27.36 -10.16
CA ARG A 64 17.53 -28.05 -8.87
C ARG A 64 16.15 -28.38 -8.29
N PHE A 65 15.16 -27.51 -8.51
CA PHE A 65 13.77 -27.76 -8.11
C PHE A 65 13.20 -28.96 -8.87
N SER A 66 13.38 -29.00 -10.19
CA SER A 66 12.89 -30.08 -11.05
C SER A 66 13.51 -31.44 -10.70
N GLU A 67 14.80 -31.48 -10.32
CA GLU A 67 15.48 -32.69 -9.86
C GLU A 67 14.96 -33.16 -8.51
N LYS A 68 14.82 -32.23 -7.55
CA LYS A 68 14.33 -32.54 -6.19
C LYS A 68 12.90 -33.05 -6.18
N HIS A 69 12.06 -32.56 -7.09
CA HIS A 69 10.66 -32.93 -7.22
C HIS A 69 10.42 -34.03 -8.29
N SER A 70 11.48 -34.63 -8.84
CA SER A 70 11.43 -35.71 -9.81
C SER A 70 10.52 -35.41 -11.01
N PHE A 71 10.74 -34.27 -11.65
CA PHE A 71 9.95 -33.85 -12.81
C PHE A 71 10.19 -34.76 -14.01
N ALA A 72 9.11 -35.09 -14.73
CA ALA A 72 9.21 -35.80 -16.00
C ALA A 72 9.97 -34.96 -17.04
N LYS A 73 10.93 -35.56 -17.74
CA LYS A 73 11.68 -34.94 -18.85
C LYS A 73 11.19 -35.51 -20.18
N PRO A 74 11.09 -34.72 -21.27
CA PRO A 74 11.50 -33.31 -21.36
C PRO A 74 10.54 -32.33 -20.69
N ASN A 75 9.24 -32.64 -20.64
CA ASN A 75 8.20 -31.75 -20.11
C ASN A 75 7.35 -32.47 -19.05
N ASP A 76 7.19 -31.87 -17.86
CA ASP A 76 6.26 -32.36 -16.83
C ASP A 76 4.93 -31.60 -16.93
N ILE A 77 3.87 -32.30 -17.30
CA ILE A 77 2.54 -31.73 -17.50
C ILE A 77 1.98 -31.14 -16.19
N ARG A 78 2.28 -31.76 -15.03
CA ARG A 78 1.77 -31.30 -13.74
C ARG A 78 2.35 -29.94 -13.37
N ALA A 79 3.64 -29.76 -13.62
CA ALA A 79 4.34 -28.51 -13.38
C ALA A 79 3.82 -27.39 -14.30
N LEU A 80 3.63 -27.70 -15.59
CA LEU A 80 3.07 -26.75 -16.54
C LEU A 80 1.64 -26.34 -16.16
N HIS A 81 0.79 -27.31 -15.80
CA HIS A 81 -0.58 -27.02 -15.35
C HIS A 81 -0.60 -26.18 -14.08
N LEU A 82 0.30 -26.45 -13.13
CA LEU A 82 0.45 -25.64 -11.93
C LEU A 82 0.81 -24.19 -12.28
N MET A 83 1.81 -23.99 -13.14
CA MET A 83 2.23 -22.66 -13.60
C MET A 83 1.08 -21.93 -14.33
N THR A 84 0.34 -22.61 -15.20
CA THR A 84 -0.84 -22.05 -15.87
C THR A 84 -1.91 -21.68 -14.85
N LYS A 85 -2.17 -22.51 -13.85
CA LYS A 85 -3.18 -22.20 -12.82
C LYS A 85 -2.77 -21.00 -11.97
N CYS A 86 -1.49 -20.90 -11.58
CA CYS A 86 -0.96 -19.74 -10.89
C CYS A 86 -1.13 -18.46 -11.74
N ALA A 87 -0.81 -18.53 -13.03
CA ALA A 87 -0.97 -17.38 -13.94
C ALA A 87 -2.43 -16.98 -14.13
N GLN A 88 -3.35 -17.95 -14.22
CA GLN A 88 -4.80 -17.67 -14.26
C GLN A 88 -5.25 -16.94 -13.00
N THR A 89 -4.84 -17.41 -11.82
CA THR A 89 -5.17 -16.75 -10.56
C THR A 89 -4.58 -15.35 -10.49
N VAL A 90 -3.35 -15.14 -10.99
CA VAL A 90 -2.79 -13.79 -11.11
C VAL A 90 -3.65 -12.92 -12.03
N MET A 91 -4.11 -13.42 -13.18
CA MET A 91 -4.99 -12.66 -14.08
C MET A 91 -6.39 -12.40 -13.52
N GLU A 92 -6.88 -13.24 -12.61
CA GLU A 92 -8.18 -13.08 -11.94
C GLU A 92 -8.11 -12.05 -10.80
N GLU A 93 -7.04 -12.11 -10.00
CA GLU A 93 -6.83 -11.21 -8.85
C GLU A 93 -6.31 -9.83 -9.28
N LEU A 94 -5.55 -9.79 -10.38
CA LEU A 94 -4.91 -8.58 -10.87
C LEU A 94 -5.67 -7.98 -12.06
N GLU A 95 -6.00 -6.68 -11.96
CA GLU A 95 -6.70 -5.96 -13.02
C GLU A 95 -5.77 -5.57 -14.20
N ASP A 96 -6.32 -5.11 -15.31
CA ASP A 96 -5.55 -4.56 -16.45
C ASP A 96 -4.53 -5.48 -17.16
N ILE A 97 -4.42 -6.75 -16.81
CA ILE A 97 -3.68 -7.74 -17.59
C ILE A 97 -4.51 -8.11 -18.82
N VAL A 98 -3.93 -8.00 -20.02
CA VAL A 98 -4.61 -8.33 -21.29
C VAL A 98 -4.28 -9.72 -21.79
N ILE A 99 -3.03 -10.13 -21.63
CA ILE A 99 -2.54 -11.42 -22.10
C ILE A 99 -1.41 -11.85 -21.19
N ALA A 100 -1.34 -13.16 -20.96
CA ALA A 100 -0.21 -13.78 -20.31
C ALA A 100 0.28 -14.95 -21.17
N TYR A 101 1.59 -15.10 -21.29
CA TYR A 101 2.25 -16.14 -22.05
C TYR A 101 3.28 -16.84 -21.17
N GLY A 102 3.22 -18.17 -21.10
CA GLY A 102 4.15 -18.96 -20.30
C GLY A 102 4.74 -20.11 -21.10
N GLN A 103 6.02 -20.38 -20.84
CA GLN A 103 6.76 -21.49 -21.44
C GLN A 103 7.75 -22.03 -20.40
N SER A 104 7.86 -23.37 -20.30
CA SER A 104 8.76 -24.03 -19.34
C SER A 104 8.49 -23.55 -17.91
N ASP A 105 9.35 -22.69 -17.38
CA ASP A 105 9.40 -22.18 -16.02
C ASP A 105 9.28 -20.65 -15.97
N GLU A 106 8.99 -19.99 -17.09
CA GLU A 106 8.75 -18.56 -17.17
C GLU A 106 7.29 -18.20 -17.52
N TYR A 107 6.86 -17.04 -17.04
CA TYR A 107 5.56 -16.45 -17.38
C TYR A 107 5.69 -14.94 -17.56
N SER A 108 5.14 -14.44 -18.67
CA SER A 108 5.10 -13.01 -19.01
C SER A 108 3.66 -12.50 -18.94
N PHE A 109 3.43 -11.44 -18.18
CA PHE A 109 2.14 -10.76 -18.04
C PHE A 109 2.20 -9.39 -18.69
N VAL A 110 1.26 -9.10 -19.58
CA VAL A 110 1.20 -7.83 -20.31
C VAL A 110 0.06 -6.98 -19.78
N PHE A 111 0.39 -5.79 -19.29
CA PHE A 111 -0.56 -4.80 -18.78
C PHE A 111 -0.95 -3.81 -19.87
N LYS A 112 -2.22 -3.37 -19.85
CA LYS A 112 -2.73 -2.34 -20.78
C LYS A 112 -1.86 -1.08 -20.76
N ARG A 113 -1.63 -0.53 -21.96
CA ARG A 113 -0.89 0.74 -22.15
C ARG A 113 -1.43 1.91 -21.32
N LYS A 114 -2.74 1.95 -21.13
CA LYS A 114 -3.46 3.01 -20.41
C LYS A 114 -3.73 2.69 -18.94
N SER A 115 -3.21 1.56 -18.44
CA SER A 115 -3.35 1.21 -17.03
C SER A 115 -2.71 2.29 -16.15
N ASN A 116 -3.44 2.73 -15.13
CA ASN A 116 -2.92 3.62 -14.09
C ASN A 116 -2.78 2.88 -12.75
N TRP A 117 -2.66 1.57 -12.81
CA TRP A 117 -2.58 0.75 -11.63
C TRP A 117 -1.27 1.00 -10.86
N PHE A 118 -1.36 1.20 -9.54
CA PHE A 118 -0.25 1.57 -8.64
C PHE A 118 0.55 2.77 -9.14
N LYS A 119 -0.12 3.74 -9.81
CA LYS A 119 0.53 4.88 -10.46
C LYS A 119 1.62 4.45 -11.46
N ARG A 120 1.53 3.24 -12.00
CA ARG A 120 2.50 2.62 -12.90
C ARG A 120 3.89 2.45 -12.30
N ARG A 121 4.01 2.33 -10.97
CA ARG A 121 5.28 2.07 -10.31
C ARG A 121 5.78 0.66 -10.60
N ALA A 122 7.04 0.55 -11.04
CA ALA A 122 7.68 -0.74 -11.31
C ALA A 122 8.12 -1.44 -10.02
N ARG A 123 8.40 -0.67 -8.96
CA ARG A 123 8.83 -1.17 -7.66
C ARG A 123 7.86 -0.71 -6.57
N LEU A 124 7.50 -1.63 -5.69
CA LEU A 124 6.81 -1.35 -4.43
C LEU A 124 7.83 -1.05 -3.33
#